data_AF-A0A1B9ISR4-F1
#
_entry.id   AF-A0A1B9ISR4-F1
#
_cell.length_a   1.000
_cell.length_b   1.000
_cell.length_c   1.000
_cell.angle_alpha   90.00
_cell.angle_beta   90.00
_cell.angle_gamma   90.00
#
_symmetry.space_group_name_H-M   'P 1'
#
loop_
_entity.id
_entity.type
_entity.pdbx_description
1 polymer ?
#
loop_
_entity_poly.entity_id
_entity_poly.type
_entity_poly.pdbx_seq_one_letter_code
_entity_poly.pdbx_strand_id
1 'polypeptide(L)'
;MAVDSRPHTQLDAEAHSQAYNNNPRPSPSSSFRWRSPPSQPDNWVKRKWAIFVVLTLACWSFYVVAGRVCTPMIRRYSSTGLGRSTGIGTLVGFIIFWLFMTITYLRMLFTSPGLAPKHVAKSPEPDLSEYRLEDFTPTAASNRPFADLSDAPEPSELAPIGNLVRDTLHGQRISSESGTEVPLKTQKSVRDWRTVERPVPAVLPNLRWCRHCEIIKPPRTRHCRHCGVCILQYDHHCLWIGQCVGWGNHKFFIIFTFWGAIFCAYLMGLLIAVSAKSPGMDGQVLALIILSALFGLFTFSMCAAHINLIVTGRTTVESYSRRDQHDAESRILQQEYGYFFHNSERRKVQKKWREEWGNTPVDARWVFGTKRELWEQEMGKSPLGWILPIGRPLGDGLHYGSNPRFGPNGEWLKKKDWPKELQT
;
A
#
# COMPACT_ATOMS: atom_id res chain seq x y z
N MET A 1 2.82 25.65 77.70
CA MET A 1 1.88 26.79 77.81
C MET A 1 0.84 26.65 76.71
N ALA A 2 -0.40 27.11 76.96
CA ALA A 2 -1.52 27.17 76.03
C ALA A 2 -1.93 25.86 75.30
N VAL A 3 -3.16 25.41 75.57
CA VAL A 3 -3.93 24.50 74.72
C VAL A 3 -4.95 25.36 73.97
N ASP A 4 -5.24 25.06 72.71
CA ASP A 4 -6.59 25.27 72.17
C ASP A 4 -6.90 24.25 71.06
N SER A 5 -8.18 24.05 70.75
CA SER A 5 -8.64 22.83 70.07
C SER A 5 -10.00 22.95 69.33
N ARG A 6 -9.95 22.84 67.99
CA ARG A 6 -11.11 22.69 67.08
C ARG A 6 -12.07 23.91 67.06
N PRO A 7 -13.12 23.94 66.21
CA PRO A 7 -13.39 23.17 64.99
C PRO A 7 -13.42 24.06 63.72
N HIS A 8 -13.14 23.48 62.54
CA HIS A 8 -13.61 24.11 61.29
C HIS A 8 -15.10 23.80 61.10
N THR A 9 -15.88 24.84 60.79
CA THR A 9 -17.34 24.83 60.78
C THR A 9 -17.94 24.33 59.47
N GLN A 10 -19.15 23.80 59.56
CA GLN A 10 -19.81 22.96 58.55
C GLN A 10 -20.52 23.78 57.44
N LEU A 11 -19.95 24.92 57.01
CA LEU A 11 -20.64 25.93 56.19
C LEU A 11 -20.24 25.96 54.71
N ASP A 12 -19.03 25.51 54.34
CA ASP A 12 -18.56 25.57 52.94
C ASP A 12 -19.21 24.49 52.02
N ALA A 13 -19.93 23.54 52.60
CA ALA A 13 -20.49 22.38 51.89
C ALA A 13 -21.71 22.70 51.02
N GLU A 14 -22.57 23.65 51.43
CA GLU A 14 -23.84 23.92 50.73
C GLU A 14 -23.65 24.85 49.52
N ALA A 15 -22.69 25.77 49.57
CA ALA A 15 -22.36 26.67 48.45
C ALA A 15 -21.94 25.91 47.18
N HIS A 16 -21.26 24.76 47.33
CA HIS A 16 -20.85 23.91 46.21
C HIS A 16 -21.99 23.04 45.64
N SER A 17 -23.11 22.86 46.34
CA SER A 17 -24.21 21.98 45.91
C SER A 17 -25.12 22.63 44.86
N GLN A 18 -25.37 23.95 44.97
CA GLN A 18 -26.34 24.63 44.10
C GLN A 18 -25.81 24.99 42.71
N ALA A 19 -24.48 25.05 42.52
CA ALA A 19 -23.87 25.38 41.23
C ALA A 19 -24.06 24.29 40.15
N TYR A 20 -24.45 23.06 40.51
CA TYR A 20 -24.43 21.91 39.60
C TYR A 20 -25.73 21.66 38.81
N ASN A 21 -26.83 22.35 39.14
CA ASN A 21 -28.16 22.05 38.57
C ASN A 21 -28.61 22.97 37.41
N ASN A 22 -27.87 24.05 37.10
CA ASN A 22 -28.27 25.05 36.09
C ASN A 22 -27.56 24.90 34.73
N ASN A 23 -27.20 23.67 34.33
CA ASN A 23 -26.69 23.40 32.99
C ASN A 23 -27.87 23.11 32.04
N PRO A 24 -28.10 23.89 30.97
CA PRO A 24 -29.22 23.65 30.06
C PRO A 24 -29.03 22.32 29.32
N ARG A 25 -30.12 21.55 29.16
CA ARG A 25 -30.07 20.27 28.44
C ARG A 25 -29.65 20.51 26.98
N PRO A 26 -28.66 19.77 26.43
CA PRO A 26 -28.27 19.92 25.03
C PRO A 26 -29.43 19.53 24.11
N SER A 27 -29.53 20.22 22.97
CA SER A 27 -30.55 19.95 21.95
C SER A 27 -30.30 18.60 21.25
N PRO A 28 -31.36 17.88 20.82
CA PRO A 28 -31.27 16.48 20.40
C PRO A 28 -30.73 16.27 18.97
N SER A 29 -29.79 17.11 18.50
CA SER A 29 -29.25 17.06 17.12
C SER A 29 -27.74 16.75 17.03
N SER A 30 -26.97 16.86 18.12
CA SER A 30 -25.53 16.55 18.09
C SER A 30 -25.27 15.05 18.27
N SER A 31 -25.18 14.31 17.16
CA SER A 31 -24.78 12.89 17.20
C SER A 31 -23.42 12.73 17.88
N PHE A 32 -23.32 11.83 18.87
CA PHE A 32 -22.13 11.67 19.71
C PHE A 32 -21.03 10.88 18.97
N ARG A 33 -20.46 11.48 17.92
CA ARG A 33 -19.41 10.90 17.07
C ARG A 33 -18.14 10.72 17.90
N TRP A 34 -17.90 9.50 18.39
CA TRP A 34 -16.71 9.12 19.16
C TRP A 34 -15.40 9.49 18.43
N ARG A 35 -14.81 10.63 18.81
CA ARG A 35 -13.49 11.06 18.37
C ARG A 35 -12.44 10.10 18.95
N SER A 36 -12.09 9.06 18.21
CA SER A 36 -10.93 8.23 18.56
C SER A 36 -9.68 9.13 18.60
N PRO A 37 -8.77 8.94 19.58
CA PRO A 37 -7.64 9.85 19.78
C PRO A 37 -6.70 9.90 18.55
N PRO A 38 -5.82 10.92 18.48
CA PRO A 38 -4.75 10.96 17.49
C PRO A 38 -3.97 9.64 17.46
N SER A 39 -3.68 9.14 16.26
CA SER A 39 -3.01 7.86 16.08
C SER A 39 -1.55 7.97 16.52
N GLN A 40 -1.26 7.64 17.77
CA GLN A 40 0.13 7.51 18.18
C GLN A 40 0.79 6.34 17.43
N PRO A 41 2.07 6.49 17.02
CA PRO A 41 2.82 5.39 16.40
C PRO A 41 2.99 4.24 17.38
N ASP A 42 3.14 3.01 16.86
CA ASP A 42 3.51 1.87 17.70
C ASP A 42 4.87 2.13 18.38
N ASN A 43 5.03 1.60 19.61
CA ASN A 43 6.24 1.73 20.42
C ASN A 43 7.50 1.49 19.57
N TRP A 44 8.51 2.35 19.69
CA TRP A 44 9.71 2.31 18.84
C TRP A 44 10.34 0.91 18.75
N VAL A 45 10.44 0.18 19.88
CA VAL A 45 10.94 -1.20 19.93
C VAL A 45 10.09 -2.15 19.08
N LYS A 46 8.75 -2.12 19.20
CA LYS A 46 7.81 -2.94 18.40
C LYS A 46 7.96 -2.72 16.90
N ARG A 47 8.34 -1.50 16.49
CA ARG A 47 8.62 -1.17 15.10
C ARG A 47 10.03 -1.58 14.66
N LYS A 48 11.05 -1.45 15.53
CA LYS A 48 12.47 -1.49 15.12
C LYS A 48 13.21 -2.78 15.48
N TRP A 49 12.66 -3.68 16.31
CA TRP A 49 13.32 -4.92 16.73
C TRP A 49 13.84 -5.79 15.57
N ALA A 50 13.07 -5.92 14.48
CA ALA A 50 13.43 -6.77 13.35
C ALA A 50 14.69 -6.26 12.59
N ILE A 51 15.04 -4.98 12.70
CA ILE A 51 16.29 -4.44 12.16
C ILE A 51 17.49 -5.04 12.89
N PHE A 52 17.43 -5.16 14.22
CA PHE A 52 18.49 -5.78 15.00
C PHE A 52 18.66 -7.27 14.68
N VAL A 53 17.58 -7.96 14.29
CA VAL A 53 17.64 -9.34 13.78
C VAL A 53 18.38 -9.38 12.43
N VAL A 54 18.03 -8.52 11.48
CA VAL A 54 18.71 -8.45 10.16
C VAL A 54 20.19 -8.08 10.30
N LEU A 55 20.52 -7.10 11.15
CA LEU A 55 21.91 -6.71 11.41
C LEU A 55 22.72 -7.82 12.09
N THR A 56 22.14 -8.50 13.10
CA THR A 56 22.77 -9.67 13.75
C THR A 56 23.02 -10.78 12.73
N LEU A 57 22.06 -11.10 11.86
CA LEU A 57 22.23 -12.09 10.79
C LEU A 57 23.29 -11.68 9.76
N ALA A 58 23.36 -10.39 9.38
CA ALA A 58 24.39 -9.87 8.48
C ALA A 58 25.80 -10.02 9.08
N CYS A 59 26.00 -9.64 10.35
CA CYS A 59 27.27 -9.80 11.05
C CYS A 59 27.63 -11.29 11.26
N TRP A 60 26.67 -12.14 11.63
CA TRP A 60 26.89 -13.58 11.78
C TRP A 60 27.26 -14.25 10.44
N SER A 61 26.61 -13.87 9.33
CA SER A 61 26.98 -14.36 7.99
C SER A 61 28.44 -14.03 7.64
N PHE A 62 28.92 -12.85 8.03
CA PHE A 62 30.31 -12.44 7.86
C PHE A 62 31.26 -13.31 8.69
N TYR A 63 30.93 -13.56 9.96
CA TYR A 63 31.71 -14.46 10.83
C TYR A 63 31.79 -15.89 10.26
N VAL A 64 30.68 -16.47 9.80
CA VAL A 64 30.67 -17.82 9.23
C VAL A 64 31.51 -17.87 7.94
N VAL A 65 31.30 -16.96 6.99
CA VAL A 65 32.05 -17.01 5.72
C VAL A 65 33.52 -16.65 5.91
N ALA A 66 33.87 -15.55 6.58
CA ALA A 66 35.27 -15.17 6.76
C ALA A 66 36.01 -16.11 7.73
N GLY A 67 35.39 -16.45 8.86
CA GLY A 67 36.00 -17.20 9.97
C GLY A 67 35.94 -18.72 9.81
N ARG A 68 34.77 -19.30 9.51
CA ARG A 68 34.61 -20.77 9.38
C ARG A 68 34.99 -21.29 7.99
N VAL A 69 34.70 -20.53 6.92
CA VAL A 69 34.92 -20.98 5.53
C VAL A 69 36.26 -20.50 4.96
N CYS A 70 36.50 -19.18 4.88
CA CYS A 70 37.67 -18.63 4.20
C CYS A 70 38.97 -18.84 4.98
N THR A 71 38.98 -18.63 6.30
CA THR A 71 40.21 -18.69 7.11
C THR A 71 40.92 -20.06 7.04
N PRO A 72 40.25 -21.22 7.14
CA PRO A 72 40.91 -22.53 6.96
C PRO A 72 41.51 -22.72 5.56
N MET A 73 40.82 -22.28 4.49
CA MET A 73 41.35 -22.34 3.11
C MET A 73 42.60 -21.46 2.96
N ILE A 74 42.55 -20.23 3.47
CA ILE A 74 43.66 -19.26 3.39
C ILE A 74 44.88 -19.76 4.18
N ARG A 75 44.67 -20.33 5.37
CA ARG A 75 45.75 -20.86 6.24
C ARG A 75 46.21 -22.27 5.86
N ARG A 76 45.67 -22.89 4.81
CA ARG A 76 45.95 -24.29 4.37
C ARG A 76 45.63 -25.38 5.41
N TYR A 77 44.65 -25.14 6.29
CA TYR A 77 44.11 -26.12 7.23
C TYR A 77 42.73 -26.66 6.80
N SER A 78 42.30 -26.42 5.56
CA SER A 78 41.00 -26.85 5.06
C SER A 78 41.02 -28.32 4.63
N SER A 79 40.07 -29.11 5.14
CA SER A 79 39.81 -30.49 4.72
C SER A 79 39.16 -30.60 3.33
N THR A 80 38.88 -29.48 2.66
CA THR A 80 38.16 -29.44 1.37
C THR A 80 39.02 -29.62 0.13
N GLY A 81 40.34 -29.70 0.29
CA GLY A 81 41.31 -29.63 -0.81
C GLY A 81 41.38 -28.26 -1.52
N LEU A 82 40.57 -27.27 -1.14
CA LEU A 82 40.56 -25.94 -1.75
C LEU A 82 41.76 -25.10 -1.29
N GLY A 83 42.48 -24.53 -2.25
CA GLY A 83 43.71 -23.78 -2.02
C GLY A 83 43.50 -22.35 -1.50
N ARG A 84 44.60 -21.74 -1.03
CA ARG A 84 44.63 -20.36 -0.53
C ARG A 84 44.10 -19.33 -1.53
N SER A 85 44.31 -19.53 -2.83
CA SER A 85 43.77 -18.68 -3.89
C SER A 85 42.23 -18.69 -3.92
N THR A 86 41.62 -19.87 -3.84
CA THR A 86 40.16 -20.02 -3.71
C THR A 86 39.65 -19.32 -2.45
N GLY A 87 40.29 -19.54 -1.30
CA GLY A 87 39.89 -18.89 -0.04
C GLY A 87 39.93 -17.36 -0.08
N ILE A 88 40.94 -16.78 -0.76
CA ILE A 88 41.02 -15.33 -0.99
C ILE A 88 39.92 -14.86 -1.96
N GLY A 89 39.74 -15.54 -3.09
CA GLY A 89 38.73 -15.19 -4.10
C GLY A 89 37.29 -15.25 -3.54
N THR A 90 36.98 -16.28 -2.76
CA THR A 90 35.72 -16.39 -2.01
C THR A 90 35.52 -15.22 -1.05
N LEU A 91 36.56 -14.86 -0.27
CA LEU A 91 36.46 -13.77 0.69
C LEU A 91 36.22 -12.42 0.00
N VAL A 92 36.92 -12.13 -1.10
CA VAL A 92 36.74 -10.89 -1.88
C VAL A 92 35.33 -10.82 -2.49
N GLY A 93 34.89 -11.89 -3.15
CA GLY A 93 33.53 -11.95 -3.73
C GLY A 93 32.44 -11.78 -2.69
N PHE A 94 32.56 -12.44 -1.54
CA PHE A 94 31.64 -12.31 -0.43
C PHE A 94 31.60 -10.88 0.13
N ILE A 95 32.75 -10.25 0.36
CA ILE A 95 32.83 -8.87 0.86
C ILE A 95 32.11 -7.90 -0.09
N ILE A 96 32.26 -8.07 -1.41
CA ILE A 96 31.58 -7.22 -2.40
C ILE A 96 30.06 -7.33 -2.26
N PHE A 97 29.48 -8.54 -2.35
CA PHE A 97 28.02 -8.72 -2.25
C PHE A 97 27.47 -8.36 -0.87
N TRP A 98 28.21 -8.66 0.21
CA TRP A 98 27.84 -8.30 1.58
C TRP A 98 27.80 -6.78 1.77
N LEU A 99 28.78 -6.04 1.23
CA LEU A 99 28.80 -4.58 1.25
C LEU A 99 27.64 -3.99 0.44
N PHE A 100 27.36 -4.46 -0.78
CA PHE A 100 26.23 -3.97 -1.58
C PHE A 100 24.88 -4.19 -0.89
N MET A 101 24.65 -5.39 -0.33
CA MET A 101 23.44 -5.70 0.46
C MET A 101 23.35 -4.80 1.70
N THR A 102 24.44 -4.63 2.45
CA THR A 102 24.46 -3.80 3.67
C THR A 102 24.24 -2.32 3.36
N ILE A 103 24.92 -1.75 2.36
CA ILE A 103 24.79 -0.33 1.97
C ILE A 103 23.38 -0.02 1.47
N THR A 104 22.77 -0.92 0.68
CA THR A 104 21.41 -0.73 0.17
C THR A 104 20.36 -0.88 1.26
N TYR A 105 20.54 -1.81 2.21
CA TYR A 105 19.72 -1.90 3.41
C TYR A 105 19.81 -0.64 4.28
N LEU A 106 21.02 -0.17 4.60
CA LEU A 106 21.22 1.06 5.37
C LEU A 106 20.61 2.28 4.65
N ARG A 107 20.76 2.40 3.33
CA ARG A 107 20.08 3.44 2.54
C ARG A 107 18.57 3.38 2.73
N MET A 108 17.97 2.19 2.71
CA MET A 108 16.54 2.00 2.90
C MET A 108 16.09 2.36 4.33
N LEU A 109 16.89 2.02 5.36
CA LEU A 109 16.61 2.40 6.75
C LEU A 109 16.60 3.92 6.96
N PHE A 110 17.56 4.64 6.38
CA PHE A 110 17.72 6.09 6.53
C PHE A 110 16.94 6.93 5.52
N THR A 111 16.10 6.33 4.65
CA THR A 111 15.26 7.09 3.71
C THR A 111 13.80 7.17 4.16
N SER A 112 13.32 8.39 4.36
CA SER A 112 11.92 8.73 4.64
C SER A 112 10.98 8.23 3.52
N PRO A 113 9.85 7.59 3.84
CA PRO A 113 8.88 7.10 2.84
C PRO A 113 8.04 8.19 2.15
N GLY A 114 8.24 9.47 2.47
CA GLY A 114 7.35 10.56 2.06
C GLY A 114 6.18 10.71 3.04
N LEU A 115 6.38 11.48 4.11
CA LEU A 115 5.37 11.70 5.14
C LEU A 115 4.43 12.82 4.68
N ALA A 116 3.18 12.52 4.35
CA ALA A 116 2.26 13.47 3.73
C ALA A 116 2.12 14.82 4.48
N PRO A 117 2.11 14.88 5.84
CA PRO A 117 2.10 16.17 6.57
C PRO A 117 3.36 17.05 6.42
N LYS A 118 4.38 16.62 5.66
CA LYS A 118 5.51 17.47 5.24
C LYS A 118 5.31 18.13 3.86
N HIS A 119 4.29 17.69 3.12
CA HIS A 119 4.00 18.11 1.75
C HIS A 119 2.60 18.73 1.61
N VAL A 120 1.74 18.56 2.62
CA VAL A 120 0.35 19.03 2.62
C VAL A 120 0.07 19.74 3.94
N ALA A 121 -0.50 20.93 3.87
CA ALA A 121 -0.95 21.68 5.05
C ALA A 121 -2.10 20.96 5.78
N LYS A 122 -2.31 21.28 7.06
CA LYS A 122 -3.49 20.83 7.78
C LYS A 122 -4.75 21.55 7.29
N SER A 123 -5.86 20.82 7.25
CA SER A 123 -7.20 21.33 7.00
C SER A 123 -8.14 20.97 8.17
N PRO A 124 -9.20 21.76 8.42
CA PRO A 124 -10.30 21.30 9.26
C PRO A 124 -10.95 20.01 8.71
N GLU A 125 -11.81 19.39 9.52
CA GLU A 125 -12.75 18.36 9.03
C GLU A 125 -13.68 19.05 8.02
N PRO A 126 -13.74 18.60 6.75
CA PRO A 126 -14.58 19.25 5.74
C PRO A 126 -16.06 19.05 6.09
N ASP A 127 -16.86 20.12 5.96
CA ASP A 127 -18.30 19.98 6.14
C ASP A 127 -18.90 19.18 4.98
N LEU A 128 -19.80 18.26 5.32
CA LEU A 128 -20.55 17.45 4.35
C LEU A 128 -21.75 18.20 3.78
N SER A 129 -22.18 19.33 4.36
CA SER A 129 -23.28 20.14 3.82
C SER A 129 -22.89 20.90 2.54
N GLU A 130 -21.60 21.24 2.38
CA GLU A 130 -21.05 21.96 1.22
C GLU A 130 -20.95 21.08 -0.04
N TYR A 131 -20.92 19.74 0.11
CA TYR A 131 -20.71 18.79 -0.99
C TYR A 131 -21.99 18.05 -1.36
N ARG A 132 -22.86 18.70 -2.14
CA ARG A 132 -24.13 18.08 -2.56
C ARG A 132 -23.91 17.00 -3.62
N LEU A 133 -24.70 15.93 -3.52
CA LEU A 133 -24.73 14.86 -4.53
C LEU A 133 -25.17 15.37 -5.92
N GLU A 134 -25.91 16.48 -5.96
CA GLU A 134 -26.39 17.15 -7.17
C GLU A 134 -25.22 17.68 -8.02
N ASP A 135 -24.19 18.24 -7.38
CA ASP A 135 -22.96 18.73 -8.03
C ASP A 135 -22.11 17.60 -8.66
N PHE A 136 -22.44 16.35 -8.33
CA PHE A 136 -21.74 15.14 -8.75
C PHE A 136 -22.61 14.17 -9.56
N THR A 137 -23.90 14.47 -9.77
CA THR A 137 -24.68 13.83 -10.82
C THR A 137 -24.24 14.38 -12.17
N PRO A 138 -23.84 13.55 -13.14
CA PRO A 138 -23.58 14.04 -14.50
C PRO A 138 -24.88 14.60 -15.07
N THR A 139 -24.96 15.92 -15.24
CA THR A 139 -26.07 16.56 -15.95
C THR A 139 -26.16 15.95 -17.35
N ALA A 140 -27.37 15.54 -17.74
CA ALA A 140 -27.57 14.63 -18.86
C ALA A 140 -27.02 15.19 -20.17
N ALA A 141 -25.87 14.65 -20.61
CA ALA A 141 -25.23 14.87 -21.90
C ALA A 141 -25.30 16.32 -22.43
N SER A 142 -24.47 17.21 -21.88
CA SER A 142 -24.12 18.42 -22.61
C SER A 142 -23.40 18.02 -23.90
N ASN A 143 -24.09 18.13 -25.04
CA ASN A 143 -23.61 17.72 -26.37
C ASN A 143 -22.53 18.65 -26.94
N ARG A 144 -21.49 18.95 -26.15
CA ARG A 144 -20.26 19.57 -26.64
C ARG A 144 -19.37 18.47 -27.24
N PRO A 145 -18.88 18.63 -28.49
CA PRO A 145 -17.88 17.72 -29.03
C PRO A 145 -16.64 17.68 -28.14
N PHE A 146 -15.98 16.52 -28.07
CA PHE A 146 -14.60 16.42 -27.57
C PHE A 146 -13.67 17.14 -28.55
N ALA A 147 -13.53 18.45 -28.36
CA ALA A 147 -12.64 19.32 -29.09
C ALA A 147 -11.83 20.14 -28.08
N ASP A 148 -10.52 19.97 -28.16
CA ASP A 148 -9.48 20.46 -27.27
C ASP A 148 -9.52 19.96 -25.81
N LEU A 149 -8.40 19.37 -25.38
CA LEU A 149 -8.09 18.96 -24.01
C LEU A 149 -6.70 19.46 -23.59
N SER A 150 -6.07 20.37 -24.36
CA SER A 150 -4.74 20.89 -24.04
C SER A 150 -4.72 21.79 -22.81
N ASP A 151 -5.82 22.49 -22.54
CA ASP A 151 -6.04 23.33 -21.35
C ASP A 151 -6.75 22.60 -20.19
N ALA A 152 -6.94 21.28 -20.26
CA ALA A 152 -7.55 20.52 -19.18
C ALA A 152 -6.52 20.28 -18.04
N PRO A 153 -6.80 20.70 -16.79
CA PRO A 153 -5.91 20.46 -15.67
C PRO A 153 -5.67 18.96 -15.44
N GLU A 154 -4.50 18.62 -14.93
CA GLU A 154 -4.04 17.23 -14.80
C GLU A 154 -5.03 16.44 -13.91
N PRO A 155 -5.42 15.20 -14.25
CA PRO A 155 -6.37 14.45 -13.39
C PRO A 155 -5.78 14.00 -12.03
N SER A 156 -4.58 14.46 -11.67
CA SER A 156 -4.07 14.49 -10.30
C SER A 156 -4.43 15.78 -9.54
N GLU A 157 -4.64 16.90 -10.23
CA GLU A 157 -5.22 18.17 -9.73
C GLU A 157 -6.75 18.07 -9.62
N LEU A 158 -7.41 17.46 -10.62
CA LEU A 158 -8.85 17.17 -10.59
C LEU A 158 -9.23 15.98 -9.68
N ALA A 159 -8.25 15.33 -9.06
CA ALA A 159 -8.47 14.10 -8.29
C ALA A 159 -9.40 14.36 -7.09
N PRO A 160 -10.62 13.79 -7.05
CA PRO A 160 -11.48 13.93 -5.92
C PRO A 160 -10.85 13.22 -4.73
N ILE A 161 -10.48 14.05 -3.76
CA ILE A 161 -10.33 13.73 -2.36
C ILE A 161 -11.48 12.74 -2.04
N GLY A 162 -11.24 11.44 -1.77
CA GLY A 162 -12.23 10.32 -1.87
C GLY A 162 -12.54 9.34 -0.68
N ASN A 163 -12.90 9.70 0.58
CA ASN A 163 -13.47 8.82 1.64
C ASN A 163 -14.21 9.51 2.86
N LEU A 164 -15.55 9.69 2.84
CA LEU A 164 -16.43 9.97 4.01
C LEU A 164 -17.80 9.23 4.02
N VAL A 165 -18.39 8.91 2.85
CA VAL A 165 -19.74 8.33 2.67
C VAL A 165 -19.98 6.96 3.33
N ARG A 166 -18.95 6.27 3.83
CA ARG A 166 -19.13 4.97 4.53
C ARG A 166 -20.00 5.11 5.78
N ASP A 167 -19.86 6.20 6.53
CA ASP A 167 -20.66 6.41 7.74
C ASP A 167 -22.08 6.86 7.38
N THR A 168 -22.25 7.66 6.32
CA THR A 168 -23.56 8.09 5.80
C THR A 168 -24.39 6.90 5.28
N LEU A 169 -23.77 5.95 4.59
CA LEU A 169 -24.44 4.72 4.12
C LEU A 169 -24.83 3.78 5.27
N HIS A 170 -24.12 3.81 6.40
CA HIS A 170 -24.56 3.12 7.62
C HIS A 170 -25.72 3.88 8.29
N GLY A 171 -25.68 5.21 8.34
CA GLY A 171 -26.76 6.05 8.88
C GLY A 171 -28.08 5.89 8.12
N GLN A 172 -28.06 6.00 6.78
CA GLN A 172 -29.26 5.82 5.94
C GLN A 172 -29.91 4.44 6.10
N ARG A 173 -29.11 3.40 6.42
CA ARG A 173 -29.62 2.05 6.67
C ARG A 173 -30.33 1.87 8.01
N ILE A 174 -30.13 2.79 8.94
CA ILE A 174 -30.77 2.79 10.26
C ILE A 174 -32.02 3.69 10.23
N SER A 175 -32.03 4.76 9.41
CA SER A 175 -33.20 5.62 9.22
C SER A 175 -34.30 5.04 8.31
N SER A 176 -34.10 3.85 7.72
CA SER A 176 -35.06 3.22 6.81
C SER A 176 -35.76 1.99 7.39
N GLU A 177 -35.90 1.88 8.71
CA GLU A 177 -36.74 0.86 9.36
C GLU A 177 -38.24 1.24 9.40
N SER A 178 -38.77 1.72 8.27
CA SER A 178 -40.21 1.67 8.00
C SER A 178 -40.53 0.27 7.46
N GLY A 179 -41.08 -0.59 8.31
CA GLY A 179 -41.27 -2.02 8.03
C GLY A 179 -42.27 -2.30 6.89
N THR A 180 -41.76 -2.43 5.67
CA THR A 180 -42.48 -3.01 4.52
C THR A 180 -41.72 -4.25 4.07
N GLU A 181 -42.14 -5.43 4.52
CA GLU A 181 -41.54 -6.69 4.10
C GLU A 181 -41.75 -6.90 2.60
N VAL A 182 -40.69 -6.76 1.81
CA VAL A 182 -40.72 -7.06 0.38
C VAL A 182 -40.86 -8.58 0.22
N PRO A 183 -41.93 -9.10 -0.42
CA PRO A 183 -42.15 -10.54 -0.48
C PRO A 183 -41.00 -11.27 -1.17
N LEU A 184 -40.57 -12.39 -0.58
CA LEU A 184 -39.63 -13.34 -1.17
C LEU A 184 -40.25 -13.96 -2.44
N LYS A 185 -40.07 -13.30 -3.59
CA LYS A 185 -40.56 -13.80 -4.88
C LYS A 185 -39.81 -15.05 -5.33
N THR A 186 -40.44 -16.18 -5.05
CA THR A 186 -40.18 -17.49 -5.65
C THR A 186 -40.13 -17.40 -7.19
N GLN A 187 -39.32 -18.25 -7.82
CA GLN A 187 -39.06 -18.29 -9.27
C GLN A 187 -38.52 -16.98 -9.88
N LYS A 188 -37.20 -16.76 -9.74
CA LYS A 188 -36.45 -16.04 -10.79
C LYS A 188 -36.25 -16.98 -11.97
N SER A 189 -36.81 -16.64 -13.13
CA SER A 189 -36.31 -17.15 -14.41
C SER A 189 -34.87 -16.67 -14.62
N VAL A 190 -34.07 -17.41 -15.41
CA VAL A 190 -32.68 -17.05 -15.68
C VAL A 190 -32.64 -15.69 -16.39
N ARG A 191 -31.96 -14.72 -15.77
CA ARG A 191 -31.92 -13.34 -16.24
C ARG A 191 -31.20 -13.24 -17.59
N ASP A 192 -31.79 -12.55 -18.57
CA ASP A 192 -31.16 -12.37 -19.88
C ASP A 192 -29.82 -11.64 -19.74
N TRP A 193 -28.78 -12.20 -20.34
CA TRP A 193 -27.39 -11.74 -20.30
C TRP A 193 -27.23 -10.28 -20.76
N ARG A 194 -28.13 -9.81 -21.65
CA ARG A 194 -28.18 -8.42 -22.09
C ARG A 194 -28.47 -7.45 -20.94
N THR A 195 -29.30 -7.86 -19.98
CA THR A 195 -29.74 -7.04 -18.83
C THR A 195 -28.80 -7.08 -17.64
N VAL A 196 -27.73 -7.89 -17.68
CA VAL A 196 -26.75 -7.96 -16.60
C VAL A 196 -25.68 -6.89 -16.82
N GLU A 197 -25.67 -5.91 -15.93
CA GLU A 197 -24.67 -4.83 -15.91
C GLU A 197 -23.42 -5.25 -15.15
N ARG A 198 -22.29 -4.64 -15.49
CA ARG A 198 -21.03 -4.86 -14.78
C ARG A 198 -21.10 -4.11 -13.44
N PRO A 199 -20.74 -4.73 -12.30
CA PRO A 199 -20.52 -3.96 -11.08
C PRO A 199 -19.33 -3.04 -11.33
N VAL A 200 -19.55 -1.72 -11.27
CA VAL A 200 -18.46 -0.74 -11.38
C VAL A 200 -18.36 -0.01 -10.03
N PRO A 201 -17.17 0.13 -9.43
CA PRO A 201 -17.02 0.87 -8.19
C PRO A 201 -17.50 2.31 -8.37
N ALA A 202 -18.47 2.73 -7.57
CA ALA A 202 -18.97 4.10 -7.62
C ALA A 202 -17.82 5.07 -7.27
N VAL A 203 -17.40 5.87 -8.26
CA VAL A 203 -16.39 6.91 -8.08
C VAL A 203 -17.05 8.13 -7.46
N LEU A 204 -17.36 7.98 -6.17
CA LEU A 204 -17.90 9.04 -5.33
C LEU A 204 -16.79 10.07 -5.03
N PRO A 205 -17.05 11.40 -5.15
CA PRO A 205 -16.05 12.45 -4.93
C PRO A 205 -15.97 13.08 -3.51
N ASN A 206 -16.92 12.80 -2.61
CA ASN A 206 -16.68 12.15 -1.30
C ASN A 206 -15.32 12.36 -0.55
N LEU A 207 -15.07 13.38 0.27
CA LEU A 207 -13.70 13.78 0.72
C LEU A 207 -12.81 12.79 1.55
N ARG A 208 -11.56 12.48 1.08
CA ARG A 208 -10.47 11.68 1.73
C ARG A 208 -9.76 12.38 2.90
N TRP A 209 -10.45 13.08 3.79
CA TRP A 209 -9.78 13.69 4.95
C TRP A 209 -9.16 12.64 5.91
N CYS A 210 -8.15 13.02 6.70
CA CYS A 210 -7.49 12.17 7.68
C CYS A 210 -7.64 12.74 9.09
N ARG A 211 -8.66 12.30 9.84
CA ARG A 211 -8.91 12.71 11.24
C ARG A 211 -7.76 12.57 12.24
N HIS A 212 -6.70 11.83 11.90
CA HIS A 212 -5.53 11.62 12.76
C HIS A 212 -4.31 12.47 12.37
N CYS A 213 -4.23 12.91 11.11
CA CYS A 213 -3.17 13.79 10.62
C CYS A 213 -3.68 15.22 10.36
N GLU A 214 -5.00 15.40 10.34
CA GLU A 214 -5.74 16.62 10.00
C GLU A 214 -5.38 17.14 8.59
N ILE A 215 -5.19 16.23 7.63
CA ILE A 215 -4.94 16.58 6.22
C ILE A 215 -6.00 15.98 5.30
N ILE A 216 -6.32 16.72 4.24
CA ILE A 216 -6.79 16.14 2.98
C ILE A 216 -5.70 15.19 2.46
N LYS A 217 -6.01 13.90 2.26
CA LYS A 217 -5.02 12.93 1.74
C LYS A 217 -4.91 13.09 0.21
N PRO A 218 -3.72 13.38 -0.36
CA PRO A 218 -3.50 13.41 -1.80
C PRO A 218 -3.84 12.09 -2.51
N PRO A 219 -3.78 12.04 -3.86
CA PRO A 219 -3.66 10.80 -4.61
C PRO A 219 -2.71 9.78 -3.96
N ARG A 220 -3.06 8.49 -4.10
CA ARG A 220 -2.30 7.32 -3.60
C ARG A 220 -1.95 7.28 -2.09
N THR A 221 -2.31 8.31 -1.32
CA THR A 221 -1.93 8.47 0.09
C THR A 221 -2.84 7.67 1.02
N ARG A 222 -2.25 6.94 1.98
CA ARG A 222 -2.98 6.24 3.05
C ARG A 222 -2.37 6.52 4.42
N HIS A 223 -3.17 6.31 5.46
CA HIS A 223 -2.73 6.45 6.86
C HIS A 223 -2.21 5.11 7.37
N CYS A 224 -0.97 5.08 7.90
CA CYS A 224 -0.40 3.88 8.49
C CYS A 224 -0.48 3.94 10.02
N ARG A 225 -1.34 3.08 10.61
CA ARG A 225 -1.51 2.97 12.08
C ARG A 225 -0.19 2.76 12.81
N HIS A 226 0.66 1.83 12.34
CA HIS A 226 1.96 1.53 12.95
C HIS A 226 2.91 2.73 12.99
N CYS A 227 2.87 3.60 11.98
CA CYS A 227 3.68 4.83 11.92
C CYS A 227 2.97 6.07 12.49
N GLY A 228 1.69 5.97 12.85
CA GLY A 228 0.87 7.08 13.35
C GLY A 228 0.63 8.21 12.34
N VAL A 229 0.87 7.99 11.03
CA VAL A 229 0.99 9.09 10.05
C VAL A 229 0.57 8.68 8.63
N CYS A 230 0.18 9.67 7.82
CA CYS A 230 -0.06 9.49 6.39
C CYS A 230 1.24 9.44 5.57
N ILE A 231 1.26 8.55 4.58
CA ILE A 231 2.40 8.28 3.70
C ILE A 231 1.96 8.50 2.25
N LEU A 232 2.73 9.27 1.49
CA LEU A 232 2.53 9.48 0.05
C LEU A 232 2.81 8.18 -0.70
N GLN A 233 1.95 7.82 -1.66
CA GLN A 233 2.01 6.55 -2.40
C GLN A 233 2.20 5.34 -1.47
N TYR A 234 1.36 5.24 -0.43
CA TYR A 234 1.51 4.19 0.58
C TYR A 234 1.41 2.80 -0.05
N ASP A 235 2.50 2.03 0.04
CA ASP A 235 2.54 0.67 -0.47
C ASP A 235 2.29 -0.35 0.64
N HIS A 236 3.15 -0.40 1.66
CA HIS A 236 2.95 -1.24 2.84
C HIS A 236 3.74 -0.74 4.07
N HIS A 237 3.45 -1.30 5.25
CA HIS A 237 4.33 -1.20 6.41
C HIS A 237 5.23 -2.44 6.45
N CYS A 238 6.55 -2.25 6.38
CA CYS A 238 7.51 -3.35 6.31
C CYS A 238 8.24 -3.52 7.64
N LEU A 239 8.00 -4.67 8.27
CA LEU A 239 8.62 -5.06 9.54
C LEU A 239 10.16 -5.03 9.47
N TRP A 240 10.74 -5.59 8.41
CA TRP A 240 12.20 -5.73 8.24
C TRP A 240 12.98 -4.42 8.13
N ILE A 241 12.31 -3.28 7.91
CA ILE A 241 12.88 -1.92 7.94
C ILE A 241 12.27 -1.04 9.06
N GLY A 242 11.29 -1.56 9.79
CA GLY A 242 10.56 -0.87 10.85
C GLY A 242 9.88 0.44 10.44
N GLN A 243 9.46 0.55 9.19
CA GLN A 243 8.80 1.73 8.62
C GLN A 243 7.99 1.37 7.37
N CYS A 244 7.32 2.38 6.80
CA CYS A 244 6.59 2.20 5.55
C CYS A 244 7.52 2.16 4.34
N VAL A 245 7.03 1.49 3.30
CA VAL A 245 7.42 1.69 1.91
C VAL A 245 6.39 2.65 1.30
N GLY A 246 6.87 3.69 0.64
CA GLY A 246 6.07 4.72 -0.03
C GLY A 246 6.92 5.57 -0.97
N TRP A 247 6.34 6.58 -1.61
CA TRP A 247 6.98 7.37 -2.69
C TRP A 247 8.45 7.70 -2.41
N GLY A 248 8.74 8.27 -1.23
CA GLY A 248 10.09 8.75 -0.89
C GLY A 248 11.16 7.66 -0.77
N ASN A 249 10.80 6.38 -0.62
CA ASN A 249 11.76 5.29 -0.43
C ASN A 249 11.50 4.00 -1.24
N HIS A 250 10.40 3.88 -1.99
CA HIS A 250 10.05 2.68 -2.75
C HIS A 250 11.17 2.20 -3.69
N LYS A 251 11.80 3.14 -4.42
CA LYS A 251 13.02 2.88 -5.20
C LYS A 251 14.12 2.12 -4.44
N PHE A 252 14.43 2.54 -3.21
CA PHE A 252 15.49 1.93 -2.41
C PHE A 252 15.06 0.56 -1.84
N PHE A 253 13.76 0.32 -1.70
CA PHE A 253 13.22 -1.00 -1.38
C PHE A 253 13.43 -2.00 -2.53
N ILE A 254 13.22 -1.58 -3.79
CA ILE A 254 13.54 -2.43 -4.96
C ILE A 254 15.03 -2.77 -4.98
N ILE A 255 15.89 -1.76 -4.84
CA ILE A 255 17.34 -1.94 -4.88
C ILE A 255 17.82 -2.84 -3.73
N PHE A 256 17.30 -2.65 -2.52
CA PHE A 256 17.59 -3.52 -1.36
C PHE A 256 17.13 -4.96 -1.59
N THR A 257 15.89 -5.19 -2.04
CA THR A 257 15.38 -6.56 -2.26
C THR A 257 16.10 -7.27 -3.42
N PHE A 258 16.48 -6.54 -4.47
CA PHE A 258 17.33 -7.04 -5.56
C PHE A 258 18.71 -7.49 -5.08
N TRP A 259 19.46 -6.63 -4.37
CA TRP A 259 20.78 -6.99 -3.84
C TRP A 259 20.71 -8.03 -2.72
N GLY A 260 19.63 -8.04 -1.94
CA GLY A 260 19.33 -9.08 -0.95
C GLY A 260 19.14 -10.46 -1.60
N ALA A 261 18.37 -10.54 -2.69
CA ALA A 261 18.17 -11.77 -3.44
C ALA A 261 19.47 -12.27 -4.08
N ILE A 262 20.26 -11.37 -4.68
CA ILE A 262 21.59 -11.70 -5.25
C ILE A 262 22.54 -12.20 -4.16
N PHE A 263 22.64 -11.50 -3.02
CA PHE A 263 23.50 -11.91 -1.90
C PHE A 263 23.09 -13.28 -1.36
N CYS A 264 21.79 -13.54 -1.17
CA CYS A 264 21.29 -14.82 -0.71
C CYS A 264 21.57 -15.96 -1.71
N ALA A 265 21.32 -15.75 -3.01
CA ALA A 265 21.59 -16.74 -4.05
C ALA A 265 23.09 -17.04 -4.20
N TYR A 266 23.94 -16.00 -4.17
CA TYR A 266 25.40 -16.13 -4.15
C TYR A 266 25.87 -16.94 -2.94
N LEU A 267 25.38 -16.60 -1.74
CA LEU A 267 25.77 -17.25 -0.49
C LEU A 267 25.33 -18.72 -0.46
N MET A 268 24.10 -19.02 -0.89
CA MET A 268 23.59 -20.38 -1.02
C MET A 268 24.45 -21.22 -1.97
N GLY A 269 24.68 -20.74 -3.20
CA GLY A 269 25.48 -21.45 -4.19
C GLY A 269 26.93 -21.66 -3.78
N LEU A 270 27.56 -20.63 -3.19
CA LEU A 270 28.91 -20.69 -2.64
C LEU A 270 29.03 -21.75 -1.55
N LEU A 271 28.16 -21.71 -0.54
CA LEU A 271 28.26 -22.60 0.62
C LEU A 271 27.94 -24.05 0.25
N ILE A 272 27.02 -24.29 -0.69
CA ILE A 272 26.78 -25.63 -1.26
C ILE A 272 28.03 -26.12 -2.01
N ALA A 273 28.64 -25.29 -2.87
CA ALA A 273 29.82 -25.68 -3.66
C ALA A 273 31.07 -25.97 -2.81
N VAL A 274 31.23 -25.29 -1.65
CA VAL A 274 32.28 -25.61 -0.67
C VAL A 274 31.92 -26.86 0.15
N SER A 275 30.67 -26.97 0.62
CA SER A 275 30.23 -28.11 1.43
C SER A 275 30.29 -29.43 0.66
N ALA A 276 29.98 -29.42 -0.64
CA ALA A 276 30.10 -30.58 -1.53
C ALA A 276 31.56 -31.10 -1.72
N LYS A 277 32.57 -30.35 -1.27
CA LYS A 277 33.98 -30.77 -1.22
C LYS A 277 34.48 -31.04 0.19
N SER A 278 33.64 -30.87 1.20
CA SER A 278 33.98 -31.08 2.61
C SER A 278 33.65 -32.52 3.04
N PRO A 279 34.52 -33.24 3.76
CA PRO A 279 34.20 -34.58 4.29
C PRO A 279 33.15 -34.56 5.42
N GLY A 280 32.73 -33.37 5.87
CA GLY A 280 31.63 -33.15 6.79
C GLY A 280 31.19 -31.68 6.73
N MET A 281 29.95 -31.39 7.12
CA MET A 281 29.34 -30.06 7.01
C MET A 281 29.25 -29.39 8.39
N ASP A 282 29.77 -28.17 8.49
CA ASP A 282 29.66 -27.34 9.70
C ASP A 282 28.21 -26.90 9.93
N GLY A 283 27.70 -27.06 11.16
CA GLY A 283 26.30 -26.77 11.48
C GLY A 283 25.89 -25.29 11.31
N GLN A 284 26.83 -24.35 11.45
CA GLN A 284 26.59 -22.93 11.16
C GLN A 284 26.57 -22.66 9.65
N VAL A 285 27.39 -23.38 8.88
CA VAL A 285 27.32 -23.34 7.40
C VAL A 285 25.98 -23.91 6.91
N LEU A 286 25.51 -25.04 7.45
CA LEU A 286 24.18 -25.58 7.15
C LEU A 286 23.07 -24.59 7.51
N ALA A 287 23.10 -24.02 8.71
CA ALA A 287 22.11 -23.02 9.13
C ALA A 287 22.12 -21.78 8.21
N LEU A 288 23.30 -21.34 7.76
CA LEU A 288 23.42 -20.21 6.84
C LEU A 288 22.95 -20.55 5.41
N ILE A 289 23.15 -21.79 4.93
CA ILE A 289 22.53 -22.29 3.69
C ILE A 289 21.00 -22.22 3.80
N ILE A 290 20.41 -22.79 4.85
CA ILE A 290 18.94 -22.81 5.06
C ILE A 290 18.39 -21.37 5.14
N LEU A 291 19.02 -20.50 5.92
CA LEU A 291 18.61 -19.10 6.04
C LEU A 291 18.77 -18.33 4.71
N SER A 292 19.83 -18.58 3.94
CA SER A 292 20.01 -17.97 2.62
C SER A 292 18.96 -18.44 1.60
N ALA A 293 18.50 -19.70 1.67
CA ALA A 293 17.40 -20.18 0.85
C ALA A 293 16.06 -19.50 1.22
N LEU A 294 15.75 -19.41 2.53
CA LEU A 294 14.51 -18.80 3.03
C LEU A 294 14.45 -17.29 2.75
N PHE A 295 15.49 -16.54 3.12
CA PHE A 295 15.56 -15.10 2.82
C PHE A 295 15.74 -14.82 1.33
N GLY A 296 16.41 -15.70 0.59
CA GLY A 296 16.53 -15.61 -0.87
C GLY A 296 15.19 -15.73 -1.58
N LEU A 297 14.37 -16.74 -1.24
CA LEU A 297 13.02 -16.90 -1.77
C LEU A 297 12.12 -15.71 -1.41
N PHE A 298 12.19 -15.21 -0.17
CA PHE A 298 11.42 -14.04 0.27
C PHE A 298 11.84 -12.75 -0.48
N THR A 299 13.14 -12.46 -0.55
CA THR A 299 13.64 -11.25 -1.22
C THR A 299 13.44 -11.30 -2.74
N PHE A 300 13.62 -12.46 -3.37
CA PHE A 300 13.33 -12.65 -4.79
C PHE A 300 11.84 -12.46 -5.11
N SER A 301 10.94 -13.09 -4.35
CA SER A 301 9.50 -12.98 -4.58
C SER A 301 8.97 -11.56 -4.32
N MET A 302 9.45 -10.87 -3.28
CA MET A 302 9.14 -9.46 -3.05
C MET A 302 9.67 -8.56 -4.19
N CYS A 303 10.91 -8.76 -4.63
CA CYS A 303 11.49 -8.01 -5.74
C CYS A 303 10.69 -8.21 -7.03
N ALA A 304 10.41 -9.46 -7.42
CA ALA A 304 9.63 -9.78 -8.62
C ALA A 304 8.18 -9.24 -8.55
N ALA A 305 7.53 -9.32 -7.38
CA ALA A 305 6.20 -8.76 -7.18
C ALA A 305 6.19 -7.23 -7.34
N HIS A 306 7.14 -6.52 -6.71
CA HIS A 306 7.22 -5.07 -6.84
C HIS A 306 7.64 -4.61 -8.24
N ILE A 307 8.51 -5.33 -8.95
CA ILE A 307 8.78 -5.08 -10.37
C ILE A 307 7.48 -5.17 -11.19
N ASN A 308 6.63 -6.17 -10.93
CA ASN A 308 5.32 -6.31 -11.59
C ASN A 308 4.36 -5.15 -11.25
N LEU A 309 4.35 -4.68 -10.00
CA LEU A 309 3.56 -3.53 -9.57
C LEU A 309 4.01 -2.25 -10.29
N ILE A 310 5.32 -1.98 -10.34
CA ILE A 310 5.91 -0.81 -11.03
C ILE A 310 5.57 -0.82 -12.52
N VAL A 311 5.90 -1.89 -13.26
CA VAL A 311 5.64 -1.97 -14.72
C VAL A 311 4.15 -2.10 -15.06
N THR A 312 3.28 -2.05 -14.06
CA THR A 312 1.83 -1.95 -14.23
C THR A 312 1.18 -0.82 -13.42
N GLY A 313 1.97 0.18 -12.98
CA GLY A 313 1.53 1.47 -12.43
C GLY A 313 0.84 1.42 -11.06
N ARG A 314 1.05 0.36 -10.27
CA ARG A 314 0.31 0.07 -9.03
C ARG A 314 1.19 0.15 -7.78
N THR A 315 0.57 0.45 -6.65
CA THR A 315 1.04 0.02 -5.32
C THR A 315 0.41 -1.34 -4.94
N THR A 316 1.02 -2.02 -3.97
CA THR A 316 0.50 -3.24 -3.34
C THR A 316 -0.96 -3.06 -2.90
N VAL A 317 -1.33 -1.93 -2.27
CA VAL A 317 -2.71 -1.71 -1.80
C VAL A 317 -3.70 -1.47 -2.95
N GLU A 318 -3.28 -0.82 -4.03
CA GLU A 318 -4.13 -0.63 -5.21
C GLU A 318 -4.38 -1.96 -5.93
N SER A 319 -3.41 -2.89 -5.93
CA SER A 319 -3.53 -4.20 -6.59
C SER A 319 -4.65 -5.10 -6.03
N TYR A 320 -5.08 -4.89 -4.78
CA TYR A 320 -6.21 -5.61 -4.20
C TYR A 320 -7.55 -5.18 -4.82
N SER A 321 -7.71 -3.92 -5.21
CA SER A 321 -8.97 -3.41 -5.77
C SER A 321 -9.38 -4.11 -7.07
N ARG A 322 -8.42 -4.68 -7.81
CA ARG A 322 -8.70 -5.56 -8.96
C ARG A 322 -9.18 -6.95 -8.57
N ARG A 323 -8.75 -7.48 -7.41
CA ARG A 323 -9.26 -8.76 -6.86
C ARG A 323 -10.68 -8.57 -6.34
N ASP A 324 -10.90 -7.53 -5.54
CA ASP A 324 -12.22 -7.15 -5.02
C ASP A 324 -13.24 -7.00 -6.17
N GLN A 325 -12.83 -6.37 -7.28
CA GLN A 325 -13.63 -6.25 -8.51
C GLN A 325 -13.93 -7.61 -9.14
N HIS A 326 -12.92 -8.46 -9.34
CA HIS A 326 -13.09 -9.78 -9.96
C HIS A 326 -14.01 -10.68 -9.12
N ASP A 327 -13.94 -10.57 -7.80
CA ASP A 327 -14.79 -11.31 -6.88
C ASP A 327 -16.23 -10.75 -6.89
N ALA A 328 -16.43 -9.43 -7.03
CA ALA A 328 -17.76 -8.83 -7.22
C ALA A 328 -18.40 -9.26 -8.56
N GLU A 329 -17.64 -9.20 -9.65
CA GLU A 329 -18.02 -9.73 -10.97
C GLU A 329 -18.40 -11.22 -10.88
N SER A 330 -17.59 -12.03 -10.21
CA SER A 330 -17.81 -13.47 -10.04
C SER A 330 -19.05 -13.77 -9.20
N ARG A 331 -19.30 -13.01 -8.12
CA ARG A 331 -20.49 -13.15 -7.27
C ARG A 331 -21.78 -12.85 -8.02
N ILE A 332 -21.83 -11.79 -8.82
CA ILE A 332 -23.02 -11.47 -9.64
C ILE A 332 -23.27 -12.55 -10.69
N LEU A 333 -22.22 -13.03 -11.37
CA LEU A 333 -22.35 -14.13 -12.32
C LEU A 333 -22.82 -15.43 -11.64
N GLN A 334 -22.36 -15.73 -10.42
CA GLN A 334 -22.82 -16.88 -9.65
C GLN A 334 -24.28 -16.71 -9.16
N GLN A 335 -24.71 -15.50 -8.83
CA GLN A 335 -26.06 -15.21 -8.34
C GLN A 335 -27.12 -15.28 -9.44
N GLU A 336 -26.81 -14.83 -10.67
CA GLU A 336 -27.77 -14.81 -11.78
C GLU A 336 -27.75 -16.10 -12.64
N TYR A 337 -26.66 -16.90 -12.60
CA TYR A 337 -26.48 -18.09 -13.45
C TYR A 337 -26.12 -19.39 -12.70
N GLY A 338 -25.87 -19.32 -11.40
CA GLY A 338 -25.38 -20.46 -10.61
C GLY A 338 -23.89 -20.74 -10.82
N TYR A 339 -23.38 -21.72 -10.08
CA TYR A 339 -21.96 -22.10 -10.11
C TYR A 339 -21.61 -23.07 -11.25
N PHE A 340 -22.47 -24.09 -11.46
CA PHE A 340 -22.24 -25.19 -12.41
C PHE A 340 -23.01 -25.05 -13.74
N PHE A 341 -24.09 -24.27 -13.76
CA PHE A 341 -25.01 -24.16 -14.90
C PHE A 341 -24.78 -22.89 -15.73
N HIS A 342 -25.51 -22.75 -16.84
CA HIS A 342 -25.57 -21.54 -17.71
C HIS A 342 -24.22 -20.92 -18.11
N ASN A 343 -23.16 -21.73 -18.22
CA ASN A 343 -21.81 -21.27 -18.59
C ASN A 343 -21.74 -20.57 -19.96
N SER A 344 -22.68 -20.82 -20.87
CA SER A 344 -22.83 -20.06 -22.11
C SER A 344 -23.21 -18.60 -21.84
N GLU A 345 -24.23 -18.37 -21.02
CA GLU A 345 -24.70 -17.02 -20.68
C GLU A 345 -23.65 -16.25 -19.86
N ARG A 346 -22.98 -16.91 -18.91
CA ARG A 346 -21.83 -16.33 -18.16
C ARG A 346 -20.74 -15.84 -19.12
N ARG A 347 -20.41 -16.62 -20.15
CA ARG A 347 -19.44 -16.22 -21.21
C ARG A 347 -19.94 -15.06 -22.07
N LYS A 348 -21.25 -14.98 -22.37
CA LYS A 348 -21.86 -13.84 -23.09
C LYS A 348 -21.82 -12.55 -22.26
N VAL A 349 -22.19 -12.60 -20.97
CA VAL A 349 -22.08 -11.44 -20.06
C VAL A 349 -20.62 -10.96 -19.97
N GLN A 350 -19.67 -11.87 -19.76
CA GLN A 350 -18.25 -11.51 -19.76
C GLN A 350 -17.75 -10.96 -21.10
N LYS A 351 -18.30 -11.42 -22.24
CA LYS A 351 -17.99 -10.86 -23.56
C LYS A 351 -18.54 -9.43 -23.68
N LYS A 352 -19.83 -9.22 -23.38
CA LYS A 352 -20.48 -7.91 -23.31
C LYS A 352 -19.67 -6.92 -22.46
N TRP A 353 -19.30 -7.31 -21.24
CA TRP A 353 -18.53 -6.43 -20.34
C TRP A 353 -17.14 -6.06 -20.90
N ARG A 354 -16.46 -6.98 -21.61
CA ARG A 354 -15.20 -6.68 -22.31
C ARG A 354 -15.39 -5.80 -23.56
N GLU A 355 -16.57 -5.81 -24.17
CA GLU A 355 -16.89 -4.93 -25.30
C GLU A 355 -17.27 -3.52 -24.79
N GLU A 356 -18.05 -3.43 -23.71
CA GLU A 356 -18.47 -2.17 -23.08
C GLU A 356 -17.33 -1.43 -22.36
N TRP A 357 -16.45 -2.14 -21.64
CA TRP A 357 -15.44 -1.55 -20.73
C TRP A 357 -13.99 -1.90 -21.13
N GLY A 358 -13.81 -2.64 -22.22
CA GLY A 358 -12.52 -3.23 -22.60
C GLY A 358 -11.98 -4.21 -21.56
N ASN A 359 -10.70 -4.54 -21.69
CA ASN A 359 -9.94 -5.31 -20.69
C ASN A 359 -9.26 -4.41 -19.63
N THR A 360 -9.75 -3.18 -19.42
CA THR A 360 -9.14 -2.26 -18.45
C THR A 360 -9.38 -2.76 -17.02
N PRO A 361 -8.35 -2.80 -16.14
CA PRO A 361 -8.53 -3.15 -14.72
C PRO A 361 -8.91 -1.97 -13.82
N VAL A 362 -9.71 -2.20 -12.76
CA VAL A 362 -10.20 -1.18 -11.80
C VAL A 362 -9.09 -0.34 -11.14
N ASP A 363 -7.95 -0.96 -10.88
CA ASP A 363 -6.78 -0.34 -10.25
C ASP A 363 -5.88 0.44 -11.20
N ALA A 364 -6.23 0.55 -12.49
CA ALA A 364 -5.37 1.11 -13.53
C ALA A 364 -5.40 2.65 -13.65
N ARG A 365 -5.93 3.40 -12.67
CA ARG A 365 -6.09 4.88 -12.74
C ARG A 365 -4.76 5.60 -13.00
N TRP A 366 -3.65 5.07 -12.50
CA TRP A 366 -2.30 5.65 -12.63
C TRP A 366 -1.43 4.90 -13.65
N VAL A 367 -2.06 4.26 -14.65
CA VAL A 367 -1.37 3.50 -15.71
C VAL A 367 -1.40 4.31 -17.00
N PHE A 368 -0.30 5.01 -17.26
CA PHE A 368 -0.10 5.87 -18.43
C PHE A 368 1.18 5.48 -19.18
N GLY A 369 1.28 5.90 -20.43
CA GLY A 369 2.46 5.68 -21.28
C GLY A 369 2.88 4.20 -21.41
N THR A 370 4.19 3.99 -21.51
CA THR A 370 4.82 2.68 -21.62
C THR A 370 5.26 2.12 -20.26
N LYS A 371 5.51 0.80 -20.21
CA LYS A 371 6.15 0.13 -19.05
C LYS A 371 7.48 0.76 -18.65
N ARG A 372 8.18 1.41 -19.58
CA ARG A 372 9.46 2.09 -19.32
C ARG A 372 9.25 3.43 -18.63
N GLU A 373 8.24 4.20 -19.00
CA GLU A 373 7.93 5.47 -18.32
C GLU A 373 7.44 5.24 -16.89
N LEU A 374 6.63 4.21 -16.65
CA LEU A 374 6.24 3.77 -15.31
C LEU A 374 7.46 3.31 -14.48
N TRP A 375 8.45 2.66 -15.10
CA TRP A 375 9.72 2.31 -14.45
C TRP A 375 10.58 3.54 -14.15
N GLU A 376 10.70 4.48 -15.09
CA GLU A 376 11.47 5.72 -14.90
C GLU A 376 10.81 6.69 -13.92
N GLN A 377 9.48 6.65 -13.74
CA GLN A 377 8.76 7.37 -12.68
C GLN A 377 9.27 6.96 -11.29
N GLU A 378 9.32 5.67 -11.02
CA GLU A 378 9.73 5.12 -9.72
C GLU A 378 11.25 5.12 -9.53
N MET A 379 12.00 4.68 -10.55
CA MET A 379 13.45 4.44 -10.46
C MET A 379 14.29 5.63 -10.94
N GLY A 380 13.69 6.66 -11.53
CA GLY A 380 14.36 7.82 -12.13
C GLY A 380 14.96 7.52 -13.51
N LYS A 381 15.34 8.57 -14.26
CA LYS A 381 15.82 8.45 -15.65
C LYS A 381 17.25 7.88 -15.82
N SER A 382 18.00 7.67 -14.74
CA SER A 382 19.41 7.23 -14.81
C SER A 382 19.54 5.71 -14.63
N PRO A 383 20.07 4.95 -15.62
CA PRO A 383 20.21 3.49 -15.51
C PRO A 383 21.12 3.03 -14.37
N LEU A 384 22.20 3.78 -14.06
CA LEU A 384 23.03 3.50 -12.89
C LEU A 384 22.22 3.62 -11.59
N GLY A 385 21.29 4.57 -11.55
CA GLY A 385 20.34 4.73 -10.46
C GLY A 385 19.27 3.64 -10.35
N TRP A 386 19.15 2.71 -11.31
CA TRP A 386 18.24 1.56 -11.19
C TRP A 386 18.84 0.42 -10.35
N ILE A 387 20.18 0.34 -10.29
CA ILE A 387 20.93 -0.73 -9.60
C ILE A 387 21.66 -0.19 -8.36
N LEU A 388 22.11 1.07 -8.37
CA LEU A 388 22.82 1.71 -7.27
C LEU A 388 21.87 2.55 -6.40
N PRO A 389 22.08 2.64 -5.06
CA PRO A 389 21.21 3.34 -4.10
C PRO A 389 21.24 4.89 -4.17
N ILE A 390 21.27 5.45 -5.38
CA ILE A 390 21.50 6.87 -5.71
C ILE A 390 20.30 7.51 -6.43
N GLY A 391 20.28 8.84 -6.48
CA GLY A 391 19.19 9.62 -7.08
C GLY A 391 17.90 9.60 -6.24
N ARG A 392 16.76 9.84 -6.90
CA ARG A 392 15.40 9.91 -6.34
C ARG A 392 14.38 9.36 -7.38
N PRO A 393 13.13 9.03 -6.99
CA PRO A 393 12.01 8.93 -7.94
C PRO A 393 11.73 10.27 -8.65
N LEU A 394 10.86 10.25 -9.66
CA LEU A 394 10.31 11.45 -10.29
C LEU A 394 9.02 11.92 -9.57
N GLY A 395 8.55 13.11 -9.95
CA GLY A 395 7.40 13.76 -9.32
C GLY A 395 7.69 14.25 -7.90
N ASP A 396 6.62 14.50 -7.15
CA ASP A 396 6.64 15.03 -5.78
C ASP A 396 5.89 14.15 -4.76
N GLY A 397 5.24 13.07 -5.23
CA GLY A 397 4.38 12.18 -4.45
C GLY A 397 2.96 12.69 -4.23
N LEU A 398 2.60 13.84 -4.81
CA LEU A 398 1.26 14.44 -4.79
C LEU A 398 0.58 14.27 -6.16
N HIS A 399 1.30 14.62 -7.24
CA HIS A 399 0.82 14.63 -8.61
C HIS A 399 1.26 13.38 -9.38
N TYR A 400 0.40 12.86 -10.26
CA TYR A 400 0.57 11.59 -10.96
C TYR A 400 -0.15 11.59 -12.30
N GLY A 401 0.57 11.26 -13.37
CA GLY A 401 -0.03 11.05 -14.69
C GLY A 401 -1.21 10.08 -14.65
N SER A 402 -2.26 10.45 -15.37
CA SER A 402 -3.55 9.76 -15.37
C SER A 402 -3.71 8.79 -16.54
N ASN A 403 -4.42 7.69 -16.32
CA ASN A 403 -4.86 6.82 -17.41
C ASN A 403 -6.07 7.43 -18.15
N PRO A 404 -5.97 7.76 -19.45
CA PRO A 404 -7.03 8.42 -20.21
C PRO A 404 -8.24 7.53 -20.53
N ARG A 405 -8.30 6.30 -19.98
CA ARG A 405 -9.51 5.43 -19.96
C ARG A 405 -10.41 5.70 -18.75
N PHE A 406 -10.04 6.68 -17.94
CA PHE A 406 -10.77 7.17 -16.78
C PHE A 406 -11.06 8.66 -17.02
N GLY A 407 -12.18 9.18 -16.50
CA GLY A 407 -12.52 10.60 -16.64
C GLY A 407 -11.74 11.51 -15.69
N PRO A 408 -12.06 12.82 -15.64
CA PRO A 408 -11.35 13.80 -14.79
C PRO A 408 -11.45 13.48 -13.29
N ASN A 409 -12.60 13.00 -12.82
CA ASN A 409 -12.81 12.53 -11.44
C ASN A 409 -12.18 11.13 -11.23
N GLY A 410 -11.69 10.53 -12.31
CA GLY A 410 -11.27 9.14 -12.49
C GLY A 410 -12.42 8.15 -12.41
N GLU A 411 -13.61 8.58 -12.83
CA GLU A 411 -14.77 7.76 -13.18
C GLU A 411 -14.40 6.76 -14.29
N TRP A 412 -15.15 5.65 -14.34
CA TRP A 412 -14.94 4.60 -15.33
C TRP A 412 -15.59 4.97 -16.66
N LEU A 413 -14.79 5.17 -17.71
CA LEU A 413 -15.29 5.42 -19.06
C LEU A 413 -15.52 4.09 -19.79
N LYS A 414 -16.61 4.02 -20.57
CA LYS A 414 -16.87 2.88 -21.48
C LYS A 414 -15.94 2.99 -22.70
N LYS A 415 -15.67 1.89 -23.41
CA LYS A 415 -14.71 1.84 -24.54
C LYS A 415 -15.00 2.91 -25.61
N LYS A 416 -16.28 3.17 -25.88
CA LYS A 416 -16.76 4.20 -26.82
C LYS A 416 -16.40 5.65 -26.43
N ASP A 417 -16.07 5.89 -25.16
CA ASP A 417 -15.82 7.20 -24.55
C ASP A 417 -14.32 7.44 -24.28
N TRP A 418 -13.44 6.52 -24.71
CA TRP A 418 -11.98 6.68 -24.63
C TRP A 418 -11.44 7.49 -25.83
N PRO A 419 -10.21 8.02 -25.77
CA PRO A 419 -9.53 8.54 -26.95
C PRO A 419 -9.46 7.51 -28.08
N LYS A 420 -9.58 7.96 -29.34
CA LYS A 420 -9.83 7.11 -30.53
C LYS A 420 -8.72 6.06 -30.72
N GLU A 421 -7.48 6.46 -30.48
CA GLU A 421 -6.26 5.64 -30.51
C GLU A 421 -6.24 4.51 -29.46
N LEU A 422 -7.13 4.53 -28.47
CA LEU A 422 -7.33 3.47 -27.48
C LEU A 422 -8.62 2.66 -27.69
N GLN A 423 -9.48 3.05 -28.66
CA GLN A 423 -10.74 2.36 -28.97
C GLN A 423 -10.58 1.09 -29.84
N THR A 424 -9.37 0.81 -30.33
CA THR A 424 -9.02 -0.40 -31.10
C THR A 424 -9.05 -1.68 -30.27
#